data_AF-A0A969AKW0-F1
#
_entry.id   AF-A0A969AKW0-F1
#
_cell.length_a   1.000
_cell.length_b   1.000
_cell.length_c   1.000
_cell.angle_alpha   90.00
_cell.angle_beta   90.00
_cell.angle_gamma   90.00
#
_symmetry.space_group_name_H-M   'P 1'
#
loop_
_entity.id
_entity.type
_entity.pdbx_description
1 polymer ?
#
loop_
_entity_poly.entity_id
_entity_poly.type
_entity_poly.pdbx_seq_one_letter_code
_entity_poly.pdbx_strand_id
1 'polypeptide(L)'
;SNWIELGKLDININPALNPSHEKAAFKLAYEYAAKIRENIPEKERLAIAAAMWNLSTKRVKEEYDINKRAGAVFAIFGEEIKEQLNQLQFTEFTVVGTHRDASEHQGKVWKGEKVPIQIELAPSYINSSSQGRWLIADGKKLGMLSPSDAQMSVGAITFGRASLNAKAKITSEASSGVIITTARGNVIEVNKLKSGAFADVDWSKQNYHATVTISVQPSRNPQKPDIGVAIIKDKRLGELKPESFEKLTAVLKAHNIPVQGYTVEGNITASPPSAAKVVIDASTIEYPQSWNQVQQSEFSENKLLLAQQIQANRTLEIAPIIHAFLSTQDKTTVVGKLNTVSWNPQTQEITLWTNGSSSPKMRVKYFDGEYQALPIGDIAEEIAANGLSEVDVQHFQQIAPSIYARIAGNQSIKADNNMENNY
;
A
#
# COMPACT_ATOMS: atom_id res chain seq x y z
N SER A 1 3.17 -8.54 -64.40
CA SER A 1 2.30 -9.18 -63.42
C SER A 1 3.21 -9.76 -62.35
N ASN A 2 3.31 -9.33 -61.11
CA ASN A 2 2.43 -8.56 -60.23
C ASN A 2 3.32 -7.69 -59.31
N TRP A 3 2.98 -6.41 -59.19
CA TRP A 3 3.43 -5.59 -58.06
C TRP A 3 2.42 -5.81 -56.94
N ILE A 4 2.86 -6.25 -55.76
CA ILE A 4 2.05 -6.22 -54.54
C ILE A 4 2.48 -4.97 -53.77
N GLU A 5 1.55 -4.02 -53.64
CA GLU A 5 1.63 -2.91 -52.71
C GLU A 5 1.75 -3.44 -51.28
N LEU A 6 2.89 -3.22 -50.63
CA LEU A 6 2.97 -3.29 -49.18
C LEU A 6 2.53 -1.92 -48.63
N GLY A 7 1.22 -1.85 -48.36
CA GLY A 7 0.58 -0.74 -47.68
C GLY A 7 1.20 -0.45 -46.31
N LYS A 8 0.99 0.79 -45.87
CA LYS A 8 1.35 1.37 -44.57
C LYS A 8 1.32 0.32 -43.43
N LEU A 9 2.48 -0.02 -42.93
CA LEU A 9 2.61 -0.55 -41.57
C LEU A 9 2.40 0.62 -40.61
N ASP A 10 1.22 0.69 -39.99
CA ASP A 10 1.00 1.49 -38.78
C ASP A 10 1.83 0.86 -37.66
N ILE A 11 3.11 1.22 -37.59
CA ILE A 11 3.95 0.91 -36.45
C ILE A 11 3.52 1.85 -35.34
N ASN A 12 2.60 1.37 -34.49
CA ASN A 12 2.29 2.03 -33.23
C ASN A 12 3.51 1.84 -32.30
N ILE A 13 4.50 2.73 -32.42
CA ILE A 13 5.60 2.83 -31.48
C ILE A 13 4.98 3.37 -30.19
N ASN A 14 4.53 2.47 -29.31
CA ASN A 14 4.29 2.85 -27.93
C ASN A 14 5.64 3.26 -27.36
N PRO A 15 5.88 4.54 -27.04
CA PRO A 15 7.15 4.94 -26.47
C PRO A 15 7.32 4.17 -25.16
N ALA A 16 8.48 3.51 -25.01
CA ALA A 16 8.85 2.91 -23.74
C ALA A 16 8.68 3.96 -22.63
N LEU A 17 7.99 3.60 -21.55
CA LEU A 17 7.82 4.46 -20.37
C LEU A 17 9.19 4.94 -19.90
N ASN A 18 9.52 6.18 -20.24
CA ASN A 18 10.73 6.86 -19.79
C ASN A 18 10.54 7.18 -18.29
N PRO A 19 11.57 7.03 -17.44
CA PRO A 19 11.55 7.49 -16.04
C PRO A 19 10.96 8.90 -15.83
N SER A 20 11.08 9.79 -16.81
CA SER A 20 10.44 11.12 -16.78
C SER A 20 8.91 11.08 -16.88
N HIS A 21 8.34 10.21 -17.71
CA HIS A 21 6.89 10.01 -17.85
C HIS A 21 6.30 9.29 -16.64
N GLU A 22 7.05 8.34 -16.07
CA GLU A 22 6.68 7.68 -14.82
C GLU A 22 6.65 8.70 -13.67
N LYS A 23 7.69 9.54 -13.55
CA LYS A 23 7.73 10.64 -12.56
C LYS A 23 6.59 11.64 -12.76
N ALA A 24 6.22 11.97 -14.00
CA ALA A 24 5.09 12.85 -14.31
C ALA A 24 3.72 12.21 -13.98
N ALA A 25 3.56 10.90 -14.23
CA ALA A 25 2.34 10.18 -13.89
C ALA A 25 2.17 10.06 -12.36
N PHE A 26 3.27 9.80 -11.63
CA PHE A 26 3.26 9.85 -10.18
C PHE A 26 3.00 11.26 -9.65
N LYS A 27 3.55 12.31 -10.28
CA LYS A 27 3.27 13.72 -9.95
C LYS A 27 1.77 14.03 -10.02
N LEU A 28 1.10 13.67 -11.12
CA LEU A 28 -0.34 13.85 -11.27
C LEU A 28 -1.14 13.08 -10.23
N ALA A 29 -0.72 11.86 -9.89
CA ALA A 29 -1.36 11.04 -8.88
C ALA A 29 -1.26 11.66 -7.47
N TYR A 30 -0.09 12.22 -7.11
CA TYR A 30 0.10 12.91 -5.84
C TYR A 30 -0.65 14.25 -5.76
N GLU A 31 -0.69 15.03 -6.85
CA GLU A 31 -1.49 16.26 -6.93
C GLU A 31 -2.98 15.98 -6.75
N TYR A 32 -3.48 14.91 -7.37
CA TYR A 32 -4.86 14.47 -7.20
C TYR A 32 -5.13 14.02 -5.76
N ALA A 33 -4.21 13.28 -5.15
CA ALA A 33 -4.32 12.84 -3.76
C ALA A 33 -4.33 14.01 -2.76
N ALA A 34 -3.48 15.02 -2.97
CA ALA A 34 -3.42 16.22 -2.14
C ALA A 34 -4.72 17.03 -2.22
N LYS A 35 -5.27 17.22 -3.44
CA LYS A 35 -6.57 17.89 -3.62
C LYS A 35 -7.71 17.17 -2.90
N ILE A 36 -7.74 15.83 -2.94
CA ILE A 36 -8.73 15.05 -2.19
C ILE A 36 -8.58 15.29 -0.68
N ARG A 37 -7.35 15.28 -0.17
CA ARG A 37 -7.05 15.49 1.25
C ARG A 37 -7.44 16.89 1.73
N GLU A 38 -7.16 17.92 0.95
CA GLU A 38 -7.50 19.32 1.28
C GLU A 38 -9.00 19.56 1.38
N ASN A 39 -9.79 18.86 0.57
CA ASN A 39 -11.26 18.92 0.61
C ASN A 39 -11.89 18.20 1.82
N ILE A 40 -11.09 17.49 2.63
CA ILE A 40 -11.56 16.80 3.83
C ILE A 40 -11.22 17.63 5.07
N PRO A 41 -12.22 17.96 5.93
CA PRO A 41 -11.99 18.67 7.18
C PRO A 41 -10.96 17.96 8.05
N GLU A 42 -9.99 18.69 8.61
CA GLU A 42 -8.88 18.11 9.39
C GLU A 42 -9.34 17.18 10.51
N LYS A 43 -10.39 17.59 11.24
CA LYS A 43 -11.02 16.81 12.32
C LYS A 43 -11.64 15.47 11.87
N GLU A 44 -11.91 15.31 10.57
CA GLU A 44 -12.53 14.12 9.97
C GLU A 44 -11.51 13.25 9.22
N ARG A 45 -10.31 13.78 8.93
CA ARG A 45 -9.27 13.09 8.15
C ARG A 45 -8.89 11.76 8.76
N LEU A 46 -8.73 11.67 10.07
CA LEU A 46 -8.33 10.44 10.74
C LEU A 46 -9.43 9.36 10.64
N ALA A 47 -10.70 9.72 10.84
CA ALA A 47 -11.81 8.79 10.70
C ALA A 47 -11.98 8.29 9.25
N ILE A 48 -11.84 9.20 8.28
CA ILE A 48 -11.94 8.89 6.85
C ILE A 48 -10.74 8.06 6.39
N ALA A 49 -9.54 8.36 6.87
CA ALA A 49 -8.33 7.56 6.64
C ALA A 49 -8.53 6.11 7.10
N ALA A 50 -9.06 5.91 8.31
CA ALA A 50 -9.36 4.57 8.83
C ALA A 50 -10.37 3.82 7.95
N ALA A 51 -11.47 4.49 7.59
CA ALA A 51 -12.53 3.90 6.79
C ALA A 51 -12.03 3.52 5.38
N MET A 52 -11.31 4.42 4.72
CA MET A 52 -10.75 4.20 3.40
C MET A 52 -9.65 3.15 3.41
N TRP A 53 -8.81 3.12 4.45
CA TRP A 53 -7.80 2.09 4.62
C TRP A 53 -8.45 0.71 4.70
N ASN A 54 -9.42 0.54 5.59
CA ASN A 54 -10.16 -0.71 5.76
C ASN A 54 -10.90 -1.14 4.48
N LEU A 55 -11.50 -0.19 3.75
CA LEU A 55 -12.16 -0.50 2.48
C LEU A 55 -11.15 -0.91 1.39
N SER A 56 -9.98 -0.27 1.35
CA SER A 56 -8.94 -0.52 0.33
C SER A 56 -8.21 -1.84 0.52
N THR A 57 -8.16 -2.36 1.75
CA THR A 57 -7.48 -3.62 2.08
C THR A 57 -8.42 -4.83 2.04
N LYS A 58 -9.74 -4.64 1.94
CA LYS A 58 -10.70 -5.75 1.77
C LYS A 58 -10.53 -6.46 0.42
N ARG A 59 -10.45 -7.80 0.46
CA ARG A 59 -10.54 -8.64 -0.74
C ARG A 59 -11.91 -8.50 -1.39
N VAL A 60 -11.94 -7.86 -2.56
CA VAL A 60 -13.09 -7.88 -3.47
C VAL A 60 -12.82 -8.95 -4.54
N LYS A 61 -13.85 -9.71 -4.94
CA LYS A 61 -13.74 -10.80 -5.94
C LYS A 61 -13.33 -10.32 -7.34
N GLU A 62 -13.39 -9.02 -7.60
CA GLU A 62 -13.05 -8.41 -8.89
C GLU A 62 -11.56 -8.06 -8.99
N GLU A 63 -11.09 -8.13 -10.23
CA GLU A 63 -9.71 -8.10 -10.77
C GLU A 63 -8.87 -6.85 -10.46
N TYR A 64 -9.23 -6.06 -9.45
CA TYR A 64 -8.47 -4.88 -9.04
C TYR A 64 -7.49 -5.21 -7.92
N ASP A 65 -6.20 -5.09 -8.25
CA ASP A 65 -5.07 -5.32 -7.35
C ASP A 65 -5.19 -4.48 -6.07
N ILE A 66 -5.25 -5.17 -4.93
CA ILE A 66 -5.42 -4.60 -3.58
C ILE A 66 -4.26 -3.64 -3.26
N ASN A 67 -3.07 -3.92 -3.79
CA ASN A 67 -1.89 -3.08 -3.58
C ASN A 67 -2.07 -1.67 -4.17
N LYS A 68 -2.79 -1.55 -5.28
CA LYS A 68 -3.04 -0.24 -5.93
C LYS A 68 -4.02 0.61 -5.14
N ARG A 69 -5.03 0.00 -4.52
CA ARG A 69 -6.03 0.69 -3.69
C ARG A 69 -5.43 1.16 -2.37
N ALA A 70 -4.70 0.28 -1.67
CA ALA A 70 -4.02 0.63 -0.44
C ALA A 70 -2.94 1.71 -0.68
N GLY A 71 -2.20 1.61 -1.79
CA GLY A 71 -1.24 2.64 -2.20
C GLY A 71 -1.88 4.01 -2.43
N ALA A 72 -3.03 4.07 -3.11
CA ALA A 72 -3.76 5.32 -3.32
C ALA A 72 -4.27 5.93 -2.01
N VAL A 73 -4.81 5.11 -1.10
CA VAL A 73 -5.26 5.61 0.21
C VAL A 73 -4.09 6.10 1.06
N PHE A 74 -2.93 5.43 0.99
CA PHE A 74 -1.70 5.89 1.64
C PHE A 74 -1.19 7.22 1.09
N ALA A 75 -1.28 7.42 -0.24
CA ALA A 75 -0.90 8.70 -0.85
C ALA A 75 -1.79 9.87 -0.37
N ILE A 76 -3.07 9.61 -0.05
CA ILE A 76 -4.01 10.64 0.42
C ILE A 76 -3.87 10.88 1.93
N PHE A 77 -3.79 9.83 2.74
CA PHE A 77 -3.85 9.90 4.22
C PHE A 77 -2.59 9.40 4.92
N GLY A 78 -1.41 9.54 4.29
CA GLY A 78 -0.17 8.96 4.81
C GLY A 78 0.12 9.30 6.28
N GLU A 79 -0.11 10.55 6.69
CA GLU A 79 0.11 11.00 8.07
C GLU A 79 -0.89 10.41 9.07
N GLU A 80 -2.18 10.43 8.75
CA GLU A 80 -3.24 9.88 9.61
C GLU A 80 -3.13 8.35 9.70
N ILE A 81 -2.70 7.69 8.63
CA ILE A 81 -2.42 6.24 8.62
C ILE A 81 -1.19 5.93 9.47
N LYS A 82 -0.13 6.76 9.43
CA LYS A 82 1.04 6.62 10.32
C LYS A 82 0.66 6.83 11.79
N GLU A 83 -0.15 7.84 12.09
CA GLU A 83 -0.64 8.10 13.44
C GLU A 83 -1.53 6.95 13.93
N GLN A 84 -2.39 6.42 13.06
CA GLN A 84 -3.12 5.18 13.33
C GLN A 84 -2.20 3.98 13.49
N LEU A 85 -1.10 3.87 12.76
CA LEU A 85 -0.09 2.80 12.94
C LEU A 85 0.63 2.92 14.29
N ASN A 86 0.85 4.14 14.78
CA ASN A 86 1.41 4.40 16.10
C ASN A 86 0.41 4.07 17.23
N GLN A 87 -0.90 4.19 16.96
CA GLN A 87 -1.98 3.91 17.90
C GLN A 87 -2.50 2.45 17.82
N LEU A 88 -2.48 1.83 16.64
CA LEU A 88 -2.82 0.43 16.40
C LEU A 88 -1.60 -0.43 16.70
N GLN A 89 -1.41 -0.68 18.00
CA GLN A 89 -0.56 -1.75 18.47
C GLN A 89 -1.18 -3.08 18.04
N PHE A 90 -0.78 -3.62 16.89
CA PHE A 90 -1.08 -5.01 16.52
C PHE A 90 -0.36 -5.92 17.51
N THR A 91 -0.99 -6.15 18.65
CA THR A 91 -0.48 -7.05 19.66
C THR A 91 -0.84 -8.48 19.35
N GLU A 92 -1.71 -8.79 18.38
CA GLU A 92 -2.11 -10.16 18.09
C GLU A 92 -2.20 -10.44 16.59
N PHE A 93 -1.64 -11.57 16.14
CA PHE A 93 -1.78 -12.08 14.77
C PHE A 93 -1.53 -13.59 14.69
N THR A 94 -1.89 -14.20 13.56
CA THR A 94 -1.75 -15.63 13.30
C THR A 94 -0.65 -15.89 12.26
N VAL A 95 0.21 -16.85 12.57
CA VAL A 95 1.22 -17.37 11.65
C VAL A 95 0.80 -18.75 11.17
N VAL A 96 0.90 -18.98 9.87
CA VAL A 96 0.52 -20.21 9.18
C VAL A 96 1.72 -20.88 8.51
N GLY A 97 1.65 -22.20 8.39
CA GLY A 97 2.73 -23.00 7.80
C GLY A 97 3.83 -23.40 8.78
N THR A 98 3.55 -23.37 10.09
CA THR A 98 4.51 -23.71 11.15
C THR A 98 5.04 -25.15 11.10
N HIS A 99 4.30 -26.03 10.43
CA HIS A 99 4.60 -27.45 10.23
C HIS A 99 5.32 -27.76 8.91
N ARG A 100 5.49 -26.76 8.02
CA ARG A 100 6.09 -26.99 6.69
C ARG A 100 7.60 -27.07 6.79
N ASP A 101 8.24 -27.66 5.78
CA ASP A 101 9.70 -27.78 5.72
C ASP A 101 10.43 -26.44 5.77
N ALA A 102 9.78 -25.39 5.27
CA ALA A 102 10.31 -24.03 5.29
C ALA A 102 10.25 -23.34 6.67
N SER A 103 9.57 -23.95 7.65
CA SER A 103 9.70 -23.59 9.07
C SER A 103 10.95 -24.25 9.63
N GLU A 104 11.78 -23.49 10.32
CA GLU A 104 13.00 -23.96 11.00
C GLU A 104 12.72 -24.36 12.46
N HIS A 105 11.46 -24.25 12.89
CA HIS A 105 10.96 -24.72 14.19
C HIS A 105 10.14 -26.01 14.06
N GLN A 106 10.48 -26.87 13.10
CA GLN A 106 9.67 -28.02 12.69
C GLN A 106 9.20 -28.86 13.89
N GLY A 107 7.87 -29.05 13.98
CA GLY A 107 7.25 -29.89 15.01
C GLY A 107 7.22 -29.28 16.42
N LYS A 108 7.78 -28.09 16.66
CA LYS A 108 7.73 -27.44 17.96
C LYS A 108 6.30 -27.02 18.29
N VAL A 109 5.79 -27.51 19.43
CA VAL A 109 4.51 -27.08 20.00
C VAL A 109 4.76 -25.95 20.98
N TRP A 110 4.33 -24.75 20.62
CA TRP A 110 4.52 -23.55 21.43
C TRP A 110 3.44 -23.45 22.50
N LYS A 111 3.85 -23.34 23.78
CA LYS A 111 2.94 -23.32 24.95
C LYS A 111 2.75 -21.92 25.55
N GLY A 112 3.01 -20.86 24.77
CA GLY A 112 2.99 -19.48 25.27
C GLY A 112 4.35 -18.98 25.75
N GLU A 113 5.43 -19.49 25.18
CA GLU A 113 6.79 -19.00 25.44
C GLU A 113 6.94 -17.57 24.91
N LYS A 114 7.66 -16.71 25.65
CA LYS A 114 8.00 -15.36 25.21
C LYS A 114 9.37 -15.40 24.52
N VAL A 115 9.40 -15.03 23.25
CA VAL A 115 10.63 -15.06 22.44
C VAL A 115 10.82 -13.76 21.67
N PRO A 116 12.06 -13.35 21.39
CA PRO A 116 12.34 -12.34 20.38
C PRO A 116 11.77 -12.79 19.03
N ILE A 117 11.06 -11.87 18.40
CA ILE A 117 10.48 -12.04 17.08
C ILE A 117 10.97 -10.95 16.14
N GLN A 118 11.03 -11.32 14.87
CA GLN A 118 11.32 -10.42 13.77
C GLN A 118 10.36 -10.71 12.61
N ILE A 119 9.85 -9.68 11.95
CA ILE A 119 9.03 -9.84 10.72
C ILE A 119 9.85 -9.41 9.51
N GLU A 120 9.94 -10.29 8.51
CA GLU A 120 10.74 -10.08 7.29
C GLU A 120 9.94 -10.37 6.02
N LEU A 121 10.33 -9.75 4.89
CA LEU A 121 9.92 -10.20 3.57
C LEU A 121 10.91 -11.23 3.03
N ALA A 122 10.39 -12.38 2.64
CA ALA A 122 11.15 -13.39 1.90
C ALA A 122 10.21 -14.15 0.95
N PRO A 123 10.73 -14.89 -0.05
CA PRO A 123 9.90 -15.65 -0.96
C PRO A 123 8.84 -16.52 -0.25
N SER A 124 7.62 -16.49 -0.76
CA SER A 124 6.50 -17.24 -0.22
C SER A 124 6.64 -18.73 -0.55
N TYR A 125 6.30 -19.59 0.41
CA TYR A 125 6.24 -21.04 0.17
C TYR A 125 5.03 -21.46 -0.68
N ILE A 126 4.05 -20.56 -0.86
CA ILE A 126 2.87 -20.81 -1.71
C ILE A 126 3.22 -20.53 -3.18
N ASN A 127 3.99 -19.48 -3.42
CA ASN A 127 4.45 -19.09 -4.73
C ASN A 127 5.80 -18.38 -4.59
N SER A 128 6.88 -19.02 -5.03
CA SER A 128 8.25 -18.51 -4.93
C SER A 128 8.49 -17.22 -5.72
N SER A 129 7.65 -16.92 -6.72
CA SER A 129 7.68 -15.63 -7.45
C SER A 129 7.04 -14.47 -6.67
N SER A 130 6.39 -14.76 -5.54
CA SER A 130 5.76 -13.76 -4.67
C SER A 130 6.50 -13.63 -3.34
N GLN A 131 6.49 -12.44 -2.76
CA GLN A 131 7.01 -12.19 -1.41
C GLN A 131 5.97 -12.58 -0.36
N GLY A 132 6.40 -13.31 0.65
CA GLY A 132 5.65 -13.63 1.86
C GLY A 132 6.17 -12.84 3.05
N ARG A 133 5.28 -12.55 4.02
CA ARG A 133 5.67 -11.97 5.31
C ARG A 133 5.98 -13.09 6.28
N TRP A 134 7.25 -13.28 6.59
CA TRP A 134 7.74 -14.32 7.48
C TRP A 134 7.87 -13.79 8.90
N LEU A 135 7.42 -14.59 9.87
CA LEU A 135 7.80 -14.41 11.26
C LEU A 135 9.05 -15.26 11.54
N ILE A 136 10.08 -14.60 12.01
CA ILE A 136 11.28 -15.17 12.58
C ILE A 136 11.11 -15.15 14.10
N ALA A 137 11.30 -16.28 14.76
CA ALA A 137 11.27 -16.41 16.21
C ALA A 137 12.62 -16.98 16.66
N ASP A 138 13.28 -16.39 17.65
CA ASP A 138 14.64 -16.77 18.08
C ASP A 138 15.64 -16.88 16.92
N GLY A 139 15.56 -15.95 15.96
CA GLY A 139 16.44 -15.94 14.78
C GLY A 139 16.18 -17.03 13.74
N LYS A 140 15.09 -17.80 13.88
CA LYS A 140 14.71 -18.89 12.96
C LYS A 140 13.30 -18.69 12.39
N LYS A 141 13.10 -19.04 11.11
CA LYS A 141 11.80 -18.93 10.43
C LYS A 141 10.75 -19.81 11.11
N LEU A 142 9.66 -19.22 11.58
CA LEU A 142 8.53 -19.94 12.15
C LEU A 142 7.43 -20.19 11.13
N GLY A 143 7.11 -19.22 10.28
CA GLY A 143 6.06 -19.35 9.27
C GLY A 143 5.65 -18.01 8.69
N MET A 144 4.64 -18.02 7.81
CA MET A 144 4.14 -16.79 7.19
C MET A 144 2.92 -16.24 7.93
N LEU A 145 2.76 -14.92 7.99
CA LEU A 145 1.53 -14.31 8.51
C LEU A 145 0.32 -14.77 7.68
N SER A 146 -0.80 -15.04 8.33
CA SER A 146 -2.06 -15.37 7.65
C SER A 146 -2.43 -14.27 6.66
N PRO A 147 -2.96 -14.58 5.46
CA PRO A 147 -3.40 -13.56 4.50
C PRO A 147 -4.44 -12.57 5.03
N SER A 148 -5.25 -12.96 6.04
CA SER A 148 -6.17 -12.06 6.75
C SER A 148 -5.43 -11.05 7.60
N ASP A 149 -4.35 -11.48 8.24
CA ASP A 149 -3.60 -10.68 9.21
C ASP A 149 -2.47 -9.91 8.49
N ALA A 150 -2.06 -10.41 7.32
CA ALA A 150 -1.17 -9.75 6.36
C ALA A 150 -1.85 -8.57 5.63
N GLN A 151 -3.19 -8.45 5.71
CA GLN A 151 -3.94 -7.29 5.18
C GLN A 151 -3.95 -6.09 6.14
N MET A 152 -3.41 -6.25 7.35
CA MET A 152 -3.30 -5.15 8.32
C MET A 152 -2.10 -4.26 8.00
N SER A 153 -2.22 -2.97 8.34
CA SER A 153 -1.37 -1.88 7.86
C SER A 153 0.10 -2.14 8.16
N VAL A 154 0.83 -2.42 7.08
CA VAL A 154 2.26 -2.53 7.10
C VAL A 154 2.77 -1.69 5.93
N GLY A 155 2.60 -0.38 6.02
CA GLY A 155 3.38 0.54 5.19
C GLY A 155 4.89 0.35 5.42
N ALA A 156 5.23 -0.06 6.65
CA ALA A 156 6.55 -0.42 7.16
C ALA A 156 7.37 -1.45 6.35
N ILE A 157 6.81 -2.64 6.12
CA ILE A 157 7.54 -3.81 5.60
C ILE A 157 7.33 -3.95 4.08
N THR A 158 6.32 -3.29 3.51
CA THR A 158 5.98 -3.37 2.07
C THR A 158 7.04 -2.75 1.16
N PHE A 159 7.92 -1.88 1.67
CA PHE A 159 9.02 -1.30 0.89
C PHE A 159 10.37 -2.05 1.04
N GLY A 160 10.37 -3.28 1.58
CA GLY A 160 11.51 -4.19 1.45
C GLY A 160 12.78 -3.85 2.22
N ARG A 161 12.72 -2.99 3.25
CA ARG A 161 13.94 -2.50 3.96
C ARG A 161 13.84 -2.40 5.49
N ALA A 162 12.82 -2.97 6.10
CA ALA A 162 12.59 -2.81 7.55
C ALA A 162 12.10 -4.10 8.21
N SER A 163 12.86 -4.54 9.20
CA SER A 163 12.51 -5.61 10.13
C SER A 163 11.93 -5.03 11.42
N LEU A 164 10.76 -5.50 11.86
CA LEU A 164 10.21 -5.15 13.16
C LEU A 164 10.78 -6.11 14.20
N ASN A 165 11.43 -5.61 15.25
CA ASN A 165 11.92 -6.41 16.36
C ASN A 165 11.02 -6.22 17.58
N ALA A 166 10.60 -7.31 18.22
CA ALA A 166 9.83 -7.25 19.46
C ALA A 166 9.98 -8.56 20.25
N LYS A 167 9.45 -8.60 21.47
CA LYS A 167 9.18 -9.87 22.17
C LYS A 167 7.72 -10.25 21.96
N ALA A 168 7.44 -11.52 21.71
CA ALA A 168 6.08 -12.00 21.58
C ALA A 168 5.87 -13.35 22.27
N LYS A 169 4.66 -13.55 22.78
CA LYS A 169 4.16 -14.82 23.28
C LYS A 169 3.61 -15.64 22.11
N ILE A 170 4.17 -16.81 21.86
CA ILE A 170 3.73 -17.69 20.76
C ILE A 170 2.99 -18.90 21.33
N THR A 171 1.79 -19.18 20.81
CA THR A 171 0.97 -20.33 21.22
C THR A 171 0.50 -21.08 19.98
N SER A 172 0.84 -22.37 19.86
CA SER A 172 0.39 -23.20 18.75
C SER A 172 -1.11 -23.41 18.78
N GLU A 173 -1.75 -23.39 17.62
CA GLU A 173 -3.15 -23.79 17.50
C GLU A 173 -3.31 -25.31 17.67
N ALA A 174 -4.54 -25.75 17.89
CA ALA A 174 -4.87 -27.17 17.92
C ALA A 174 -4.56 -27.81 16.56
N SER A 175 -4.03 -29.03 16.59
CA SER A 175 -3.76 -29.79 15.37
C SER A 175 -5.04 -30.07 14.59
N SER A 176 -4.96 -29.92 13.27
CA SER A 176 -6.03 -30.27 12.33
C SER A 176 -5.94 -31.71 11.81
N GLY A 177 -4.97 -32.50 12.30
CA GLY A 177 -4.72 -33.85 11.85
C GLY A 177 -4.22 -34.78 12.94
N VAL A 178 -4.13 -36.06 12.58
CA VAL A 178 -3.51 -37.11 13.39
C VAL A 178 -2.53 -37.91 12.54
N ILE A 179 -1.54 -38.47 13.21
CA ILE A 179 -0.53 -39.36 12.65
C ILE A 179 -0.78 -40.75 13.23
N ILE A 180 -0.87 -41.76 12.36
CA ILE A 180 -0.91 -43.17 12.75
C ILE A 180 0.48 -43.75 12.51
N THR A 181 1.15 -44.17 13.58
CA THR A 181 2.48 -44.79 13.55
C THR A 181 2.36 -46.28 13.85
N THR A 182 2.74 -47.12 12.90
CA THR A 182 2.74 -48.58 13.09
C THR A 182 3.91 -49.02 13.96
N ALA A 183 3.86 -50.26 14.47
CA ALA A 183 4.98 -50.84 15.23
C ALA A 183 6.31 -50.87 14.46
N ARG A 184 6.27 -50.85 13.12
CA ARG A 184 7.46 -50.81 12.25
C ARG A 184 7.92 -49.39 11.92
N GLY A 185 7.31 -48.36 12.50
CA GLY A 185 7.63 -46.96 12.26
C GLY A 185 7.03 -46.37 10.98
N ASN A 186 6.12 -47.07 10.30
CA ASN A 186 5.43 -46.50 9.14
C ASN A 186 4.41 -45.46 9.60
N VAL A 187 4.33 -44.35 8.87
CA VAL A 187 3.53 -43.17 9.21
C VAL A 187 2.42 -43.00 8.18
N ILE A 188 1.17 -42.84 8.66
CA ILE A 188 0.02 -42.48 7.83
C ILE A 188 -0.57 -41.18 8.39
N GLU A 189 -0.58 -40.13 7.59
CA GLU A 189 -1.12 -38.83 7.99
C GLU A 189 -2.59 -38.69 7.58
N VAL A 190 -3.41 -38.25 8.54
CA VAL A 190 -4.85 -38.10 8.37
C VAL A 190 -5.26 -36.68 8.76
N ASN A 191 -5.92 -35.98 7.85
CA ASN A 191 -6.62 -34.74 8.17
C ASN A 191 -7.88 -35.08 8.97
N LYS A 192 -7.92 -34.64 10.24
CA LYS A 192 -9.03 -34.87 11.15
C LYS A 192 -10.23 -34.05 10.68
N LEU A 193 -11.39 -34.68 10.65
CA LEU A 193 -12.62 -33.94 10.41
C LEU A 193 -12.98 -33.12 11.65
N LYS A 194 -13.27 -31.83 11.45
CA LYS A 194 -13.74 -30.93 12.52
C LYS A 194 -15.10 -31.36 13.09
N SER A 195 -15.88 -32.14 12.33
CA SER A 195 -17.15 -32.73 12.75
C SER A 195 -17.07 -34.26 12.63
N GLY A 196 -17.41 -34.97 13.70
CA GLY A 196 -17.39 -36.44 13.72
C GLY A 196 -17.20 -37.01 15.13
N ALA A 197 -17.16 -38.33 15.21
CA ALA A 197 -17.11 -39.06 16.49
C ALA A 197 -15.84 -38.83 17.32
N PHE A 198 -14.82 -38.20 16.72
CA PHE A 198 -13.54 -37.93 17.35
C PHE A 198 -13.23 -36.42 17.43
N ALA A 199 -14.21 -35.55 17.19
CA ALA A 199 -14.03 -34.10 17.16
C ALA A 199 -13.44 -33.56 18.48
N ASP A 200 -13.95 -34.02 19.61
CA ASP A 200 -13.55 -33.55 20.95
C ASP A 200 -12.37 -34.30 21.56
N VAL A 201 -11.81 -35.29 20.86
CA VAL A 201 -10.63 -36.03 21.35
C VAL A 201 -9.38 -35.16 21.22
N ASP A 202 -8.74 -34.93 22.36
CA ASP A 202 -7.45 -34.27 22.49
C ASP A 202 -6.31 -35.28 22.36
N TRP A 203 -5.92 -35.54 21.10
CA TRP A 203 -4.86 -36.46 20.72
C TRP A 203 -3.46 -36.06 21.21
N SER A 204 -3.30 -34.87 21.79
CA SER A 204 -2.02 -34.42 22.36
C SER A 204 -1.77 -34.96 23.78
N LYS A 205 -2.82 -35.41 24.47
CA LYS A 205 -2.77 -35.89 25.86
C LYS A 205 -2.96 -37.40 26.01
N GLN A 206 -3.32 -38.08 24.93
CA GLN A 206 -3.65 -39.51 24.96
C GLN A 206 -2.81 -40.26 23.94
N ASN A 207 -2.07 -41.26 24.42
CA ASN A 207 -1.51 -42.30 23.55
C ASN A 207 -2.64 -43.27 23.21
N TYR A 208 -3.21 -43.13 22.02
CA TYR A 208 -4.34 -43.94 21.60
C TYR A 208 -3.89 -45.01 20.62
N HIS A 209 -3.96 -46.28 21.00
CA HIS A 209 -3.64 -47.41 20.15
C HIS A 209 -4.91 -48.01 19.57
N ALA A 210 -4.99 -48.17 18.25
CA ALA A 210 -6.16 -48.75 17.60
C ALA A 210 -5.84 -49.39 16.25
N THR A 211 -6.71 -50.33 15.86
CA THR A 211 -6.80 -50.83 14.49
C THR A 211 -7.55 -49.80 13.63
N VAL A 212 -6.88 -49.32 12.59
CA VAL A 212 -7.40 -48.37 11.61
C VAL A 212 -7.68 -49.11 10.30
N THR A 213 -8.88 -48.97 9.77
CA THR A 213 -9.27 -49.50 8.46
C THR A 213 -9.26 -48.39 7.42
N ILE A 214 -8.69 -48.64 6.24
CA ILE A 214 -8.64 -47.71 5.12
C ILE A 214 -9.79 -48.03 4.16
N SER A 215 -10.62 -47.02 3.88
CA SER A 215 -11.63 -47.09 2.83
C SER A 215 -11.28 -46.10 1.73
N VAL A 216 -11.32 -46.54 0.49
CA VAL A 216 -11.27 -45.71 -0.70
C VAL A 216 -12.68 -45.23 -1.01
N GLN A 217 -12.82 -43.94 -1.27
CA GLN A 217 -14.07 -43.34 -1.70
C GLN A 217 -13.83 -42.52 -2.97
N PRO A 218 -14.78 -42.53 -3.92
CA PRO A 218 -14.68 -41.69 -5.10
C PRO A 218 -14.63 -40.22 -4.70
N SER A 219 -13.74 -39.46 -5.34
CA SER A 219 -13.68 -38.02 -5.13
C SER A 219 -15.00 -37.35 -5.55
N ARG A 220 -15.42 -36.32 -4.81
CA ARG A 220 -16.57 -35.49 -5.16
C ARG A 220 -16.38 -34.73 -6.48
N ASN A 221 -15.13 -34.53 -6.90
CA ASN A 221 -14.79 -34.04 -8.23
C ASN A 221 -14.27 -35.23 -9.07
N PRO A 222 -14.98 -35.64 -10.15
CA PRO A 222 -14.57 -36.75 -11.02
C PRO A 222 -13.21 -36.58 -11.69
N GLN A 223 -12.70 -35.34 -11.77
CA GLN A 223 -11.38 -35.04 -12.33
C GLN A 223 -10.23 -35.23 -11.32
N LYS A 224 -10.55 -35.50 -10.05
CA LYS A 224 -9.57 -35.73 -8.98
C LYS A 224 -9.50 -37.21 -8.61
N PRO A 225 -8.33 -37.71 -8.18
CA PRO A 225 -8.18 -39.09 -7.75
C PRO A 225 -9.07 -39.40 -6.55
N ASP A 226 -9.38 -40.69 -6.38
CA ASP A 226 -10.10 -41.20 -5.22
C ASP A 226 -9.40 -40.80 -3.91
N ILE A 227 -10.19 -40.71 -2.84
CA ILE A 227 -9.71 -40.30 -1.53
C ILE A 227 -9.65 -41.49 -0.57
N GLY A 228 -8.57 -41.58 0.19
CA GLY A 228 -8.46 -42.51 1.32
C GLY A 228 -9.13 -41.95 2.56
N VAL A 229 -9.89 -42.78 3.27
CA VAL A 229 -10.56 -42.44 4.53
C VAL A 229 -10.14 -43.43 5.61
N ALA A 230 -9.70 -42.90 6.75
CA ALA A 230 -9.36 -43.69 7.93
C ALA A 230 -10.61 -43.92 8.81
N ILE A 231 -10.84 -45.16 9.23
CA ILE A 231 -11.99 -45.60 10.02
C ILE A 231 -11.50 -46.35 11.26
N ILE A 232 -12.07 -46.04 12.42
CA ILE A 232 -11.82 -46.72 13.70
C ILE A 232 -13.16 -47.13 14.29
N LYS A 233 -13.35 -48.44 14.57
CA LYS A 233 -14.60 -48.98 15.14
C LYS A 233 -15.85 -48.47 14.39
N ASP A 234 -15.82 -48.57 13.07
CA ASP A 234 -16.87 -48.12 12.14
C ASP A 234 -17.14 -46.60 12.13
N LYS A 235 -16.32 -45.81 12.82
CA LYS A 235 -16.43 -44.35 12.85
C LYS A 235 -15.32 -43.70 12.04
N ARG A 236 -15.68 -42.71 11.23
CA ARG A 236 -14.75 -41.96 10.39
C ARG A 236 -13.82 -41.10 11.25
N LEU A 237 -12.52 -41.33 11.15
CA LEU A 237 -11.47 -40.54 11.78
C LEU A 237 -11.14 -39.29 10.95
N GLY A 238 -10.96 -39.49 9.65
CA GLY A 238 -10.58 -38.41 8.75
C GLY A 238 -10.19 -38.86 7.34
N GLU A 239 -9.76 -37.91 6.53
CA GLU A 239 -9.27 -38.15 5.17
C GLU A 239 -7.74 -38.27 5.20
N LEU A 240 -7.18 -39.27 4.54
CA LEU A 240 -5.73 -39.40 4.40
C LEU A 240 -5.20 -38.21 3.60
N LYS A 241 -4.04 -37.68 3.99
CA LYS A 241 -3.35 -36.70 3.15
C LYS A 241 -2.99 -37.34 1.80
N PRO A 242 -3.06 -36.58 0.68
CA PRO A 242 -2.80 -37.12 -0.65
C PRO A 242 -1.47 -37.89 -0.74
N GLU A 243 -0.38 -37.31 -0.25
CA GLU A 243 0.94 -37.94 -0.27
C GLU A 243 1.01 -39.24 0.56
N SER A 244 0.36 -39.28 1.73
CA SER A 244 0.28 -40.51 2.53
C SER A 244 -0.55 -41.58 1.83
N PHE A 245 -1.65 -41.19 1.17
CA PHE A 245 -2.50 -42.12 0.44
C PHE A 245 -1.80 -42.68 -0.80
N GLU A 246 -1.08 -41.86 -1.55
CA GLU A 246 -0.28 -42.28 -2.70
C GLU A 246 0.83 -43.26 -2.29
N LYS A 247 1.60 -42.93 -1.24
CA LYS A 247 2.66 -43.80 -0.70
C LYS A 247 2.10 -45.14 -0.24
N LEU A 248 1.02 -45.12 0.54
CA LEU A 248 0.36 -46.34 1.03
C LEU A 248 -0.12 -47.21 -0.13
N THR A 249 -0.80 -46.61 -1.11
CA THR A 249 -1.33 -47.32 -2.28
C THR A 249 -0.21 -47.95 -3.10
N ALA A 250 0.90 -47.24 -3.32
CA ALA A 250 2.05 -47.75 -4.05
C ALA A 250 2.67 -48.97 -3.35
N VAL A 251 2.85 -48.91 -2.03
CA VAL A 251 3.41 -50.02 -1.23
C VAL A 251 2.49 -51.23 -1.25
N LEU A 252 1.19 -51.04 -1.04
CA LEU A 252 0.22 -52.16 -1.03
C LEU A 252 0.09 -52.80 -2.41
N LYS A 253 0.06 -51.98 -3.47
CA LYS A 253 0.03 -52.47 -4.86
C LYS A 253 1.27 -53.30 -5.20
N ALA A 254 2.46 -52.88 -4.75
CA ALA A 254 3.69 -53.65 -4.96
C ALA A 254 3.65 -55.04 -4.28
N HIS A 255 2.81 -55.22 -3.26
CA HIS A 255 2.61 -56.49 -2.55
C HIS A 255 1.30 -57.20 -2.95
N ASN A 256 0.60 -56.74 -3.99
CA ASN A 256 -0.71 -57.26 -4.42
C ASN A 256 -1.79 -57.24 -3.31
N ILE A 257 -1.73 -56.25 -2.41
CA ILE A 257 -2.71 -56.06 -1.33
C ILE A 257 -3.69 -54.95 -1.75
N PRO A 258 -5.02 -55.18 -1.68
CA PRO A 258 -5.99 -54.13 -1.95
C PRO A 258 -5.95 -53.06 -0.84
N VAL A 259 -5.95 -51.79 -1.24
CA VAL A 259 -6.02 -50.66 -0.29
C VAL A 259 -7.41 -50.52 0.35
N GLN A 260 -8.47 -50.92 -0.36
CA GLN A 260 -9.83 -50.96 0.16
C GLN A 260 -9.94 -52.03 1.26
N GLY A 261 -10.35 -51.62 2.46
CA GLY A 261 -10.48 -52.51 3.61
C GLY A 261 -9.15 -52.87 4.26
N TYR A 262 -8.03 -52.28 3.85
CA TYR A 262 -6.73 -52.54 4.48
C TYR A 262 -6.75 -52.10 5.93
N THR A 263 -6.35 -52.98 6.85
CA THR A 263 -6.31 -52.71 8.28
C THR A 263 -4.87 -52.61 8.78
N VAL A 264 -4.62 -51.63 9.65
CA VAL A 264 -3.32 -51.44 10.28
C VAL A 264 -3.47 -51.10 11.75
N GLU A 265 -2.67 -51.70 12.60
CA GLU A 265 -2.56 -51.27 14.00
C GLU A 265 -1.47 -50.22 14.16
N GLY A 266 -1.78 -49.18 14.92
CA GLY A 266 -0.83 -48.13 15.19
C GLY A 266 -1.21 -47.24 16.37
N ASN A 267 -0.19 -46.53 16.85
CA ASN A 267 -0.35 -45.43 17.79
C ASN A 267 -0.80 -44.19 17.04
N ILE A 268 -1.84 -43.55 17.55
CA ILE A 268 -2.44 -42.35 16.98
C ILE A 268 -2.08 -41.16 17.85
N THR A 269 -1.40 -40.18 17.25
CA THR A 269 -0.95 -38.95 17.91
C THR A 269 -1.40 -37.73 17.11
N ALA A 270 -1.46 -36.56 17.75
CA ALA A 270 -1.74 -35.32 17.04
C ALA A 270 -0.66 -35.02 15.99
N SER A 271 -1.04 -34.59 14.78
CA SER A 271 -0.09 -34.03 13.81
C SER A 271 0.52 -32.72 14.35
N PRO A 272 1.69 -32.29 13.87
CA PRO A 272 2.22 -30.98 14.19
C PRO A 272 1.22 -29.85 13.90
N PRO A 273 1.08 -28.84 14.78
CA PRO A 273 0.23 -27.68 14.56
C PRO A 273 0.59 -26.94 13.26
N SER A 274 -0.42 -26.57 12.49
CA SER A 274 -0.21 -25.86 11.22
C SER A 274 -0.15 -24.34 11.33
N ALA A 275 -0.57 -23.82 12.48
CA ALA A 275 -0.62 -22.40 12.76
C ALA A 275 -0.27 -22.12 14.23
N ALA A 276 0.09 -20.88 14.52
CA ALA A 276 0.33 -20.37 15.86
C ALA A 276 -0.21 -18.94 16.01
N LYS A 277 -0.84 -18.67 17.15
CA LYS A 277 -1.20 -17.32 17.58
C LYS A 277 0.02 -16.65 18.20
N VAL A 278 0.25 -15.40 17.83
CA VAL A 278 1.38 -14.59 18.28
C VAL A 278 0.83 -13.36 18.96
N VAL A 279 1.28 -13.10 20.19
CA VAL A 279 0.90 -11.95 20.98
C VAL A 279 2.13 -11.08 21.28
N ILE A 280 2.30 -9.94 20.62
CA ILE A 280 3.42 -9.02 20.81
C ILE A 280 3.30 -8.28 22.15
N ASP A 281 4.42 -8.16 22.86
CA ASP A 281 4.58 -7.23 23.96
C ASP A 281 4.86 -5.82 23.41
N ALA A 282 3.83 -4.97 23.41
CA ALA A 282 3.88 -3.63 22.83
C ALA A 282 4.99 -2.75 23.40
N SER A 283 5.40 -2.98 24.66
CA SER A 283 6.46 -2.21 25.31
C SER A 283 7.86 -2.52 24.76
N THR A 284 8.00 -3.56 23.94
CA THR A 284 9.27 -4.06 23.41
C THR A 284 9.43 -3.84 21.92
N ILE A 285 8.49 -3.14 21.29
CA ILE A 285 8.53 -2.89 19.85
C ILE A 285 9.63 -1.88 19.55
N GLU A 286 10.61 -2.33 18.78
CA GLU A 286 11.64 -1.49 18.20
C GLU A 286 11.35 -1.31 16.70
N TYR A 287 10.96 -0.09 16.32
CA TYR A 287 10.83 0.30 14.93
C TYR A 287 12.21 0.65 14.35
N PRO A 288 12.54 0.22 13.12
CA PRO A 288 13.84 0.51 12.53
C PRO A 288 14.02 2.02 12.28
N GLN A 289 15.17 2.55 12.71
CA GLN A 289 15.52 3.98 12.67
C GLN A 289 15.58 4.56 11.24
N SER A 290 15.71 3.73 10.21
CA SER A 290 15.77 4.12 8.79
C SER A 290 14.45 4.70 8.25
N TRP A 291 13.36 4.65 9.01
CA TRP A 291 12.09 5.27 8.62
C TRP A 291 12.14 6.80 8.60
N ASN A 292 12.97 7.41 9.45
CA ASN A 292 12.93 8.86 9.66
C ASN A 292 13.81 9.64 8.68
N GLN A 293 14.89 9.05 8.15
CA GLN A 293 15.89 9.82 7.40
C GLN A 293 15.69 9.81 5.88
N VAL A 294 15.26 8.70 5.28
CA VAL A 294 15.07 8.62 3.82
C VAL A 294 13.75 9.29 3.40
N GLN A 295 12.74 9.33 4.28
CA GLN A 295 11.44 9.95 3.98
C GLN A 295 11.43 11.46 4.25
N GLN A 296 12.17 11.99 5.23
CA GLN A 296 12.16 13.44 5.49
C GLN A 296 12.79 14.24 4.35
N SER A 297 13.87 13.75 3.71
CA SER A 297 14.49 14.44 2.57
C SER A 297 13.59 14.41 1.34
N GLU A 298 13.07 13.24 0.96
CA GLU A 298 12.18 13.12 -0.21
C GLU A 298 10.84 13.85 0.00
N PHE A 299 10.30 13.83 1.22
CA PHE A 299 9.06 14.54 1.54
C PHE A 299 9.25 16.05 1.59
N SER A 300 10.36 16.54 2.14
CA SER A 300 10.67 17.98 2.15
C SER A 300 10.92 18.50 0.73
N GLU A 301 11.65 17.76 -0.09
CA GLU A 301 11.85 18.08 -1.50
C GLU A 301 10.53 18.06 -2.28
N ASN A 302 9.67 17.05 -2.06
CA ASN A 302 8.37 16.97 -2.73
C ASN A 302 7.41 18.08 -2.28
N LYS A 303 7.45 18.47 -1.00
CA LYS A 303 6.64 19.57 -0.46
C LYS A 303 7.07 20.92 -1.02
N LEU A 304 8.39 21.15 -1.12
CA LEU A 304 8.94 22.35 -1.75
C LEU A 304 8.58 22.41 -3.23
N LEU A 305 8.75 21.30 -3.96
CA LEU A 305 8.44 21.24 -5.38
C LEU A 305 6.94 21.49 -5.65
N LEU A 306 6.06 20.93 -4.81
CA LEU A 306 4.62 21.16 -4.90
C LEU A 306 4.26 22.62 -4.62
N ALA A 307 4.81 23.21 -3.56
CA ALA A 307 4.59 24.62 -3.23
C ALA A 307 5.06 25.55 -4.36
N GLN A 308 6.25 25.30 -4.91
CA GLN A 308 6.79 26.03 -6.06
C GLN A 308 5.91 25.87 -7.31
N GLN A 309 5.36 24.67 -7.57
CA GLN A 309 4.49 24.43 -8.72
C GLN A 309 3.13 25.13 -8.58
N ILE A 310 2.47 25.03 -7.43
CA ILE A 310 1.21 25.74 -7.16
C ILE A 310 1.43 27.23 -7.35
N GLN A 311 2.50 27.76 -6.78
CA GLN A 311 2.85 29.17 -6.91
C GLN A 311 3.14 29.57 -8.36
N ALA A 312 3.85 28.72 -9.12
CA ALA A 312 4.12 28.96 -10.53
C ALA A 312 2.84 29.00 -11.36
N ASN A 313 1.91 28.07 -11.15
CA ASN A 313 0.64 28.05 -11.87
C ASN A 313 -0.18 29.32 -11.59
N ARG A 314 -0.34 29.69 -10.32
CA ARG A 314 -1.04 30.92 -9.92
C ARG A 314 -0.39 32.17 -10.50
N THR A 315 0.95 32.20 -10.51
CA THR A 315 1.75 33.28 -11.12
C THR A 315 1.44 33.41 -12.61
N LEU A 316 1.44 32.29 -13.35
CA LEU A 316 1.18 32.29 -14.79
C LEU A 316 -0.27 32.70 -15.13
N GLU A 317 -1.23 32.38 -14.27
CA GLU A 317 -2.63 32.80 -14.46
C GLU A 317 -2.81 34.32 -14.34
N ILE A 318 -2.10 34.96 -13.41
CA ILE A 318 -2.28 36.40 -13.15
C ILE A 318 -1.27 37.29 -13.85
N ALA A 319 -0.12 36.74 -14.28
CA ALA A 319 0.94 37.51 -14.93
C ALA A 319 0.47 38.36 -16.11
N PRO A 320 -0.35 37.85 -17.06
CA PRO A 320 -0.87 38.65 -18.17
C PRO A 320 -1.74 39.82 -17.71
N ILE A 321 -2.51 39.62 -16.62
CA ILE A 321 -3.42 40.64 -16.07
C ILE A 321 -2.60 41.76 -15.44
N ILE A 322 -1.59 41.40 -14.64
CA ILE A 322 -0.71 42.37 -13.97
C ILE A 322 0.15 43.12 -15.00
N HIS A 323 0.67 42.43 -16.01
CA HIS A 323 1.45 43.07 -17.06
C HIS A 323 0.60 44.03 -17.89
N ALA A 324 -0.64 43.64 -18.22
CA ALA A 324 -1.62 44.51 -18.86
C ALA A 324 -1.97 45.72 -17.99
N PHE A 325 -2.11 45.53 -16.67
CA PHE A 325 -2.32 46.65 -15.76
C PHE A 325 -1.14 47.63 -15.79
N LEU A 326 0.10 47.14 -15.70
CA LEU A 326 1.30 47.98 -15.78
C LEU A 326 1.38 48.76 -17.09
N SER A 327 0.96 48.19 -18.23
CA SER A 327 0.97 48.92 -19.51
C SER A 327 -0.05 50.06 -19.58
N THR A 328 -1.06 50.08 -18.70
CA THR A 328 -1.96 51.23 -18.54
C THR A 328 -1.36 52.35 -17.69
N GLN A 329 -0.18 52.15 -17.10
CA GLN A 329 0.46 53.08 -16.18
C GLN A 329 1.75 53.62 -16.80
N ASP A 330 1.99 54.93 -16.68
CA ASP A 330 3.25 55.55 -17.14
C ASP A 330 4.44 55.30 -16.17
N LYS A 331 4.36 54.26 -15.34
CA LYS A 331 5.30 53.96 -14.26
C LYS A 331 5.69 52.50 -14.27
N THR A 332 6.98 52.24 -14.06
CA THR A 332 7.51 50.89 -13.86
C THR A 332 7.20 50.33 -12.47
N THR A 333 6.83 51.16 -11.50
CA THR A 333 6.40 50.73 -10.17
C THR A 333 5.10 51.42 -9.78
N VAL A 334 4.13 50.62 -9.34
CA VAL A 334 2.78 51.09 -8.99
C VAL A 334 2.43 50.55 -7.60
N VAL A 335 2.19 51.47 -6.67
CA VAL A 335 1.76 51.15 -5.30
C VAL A 335 0.25 51.20 -5.26
N GLY A 336 -0.38 50.03 -5.10
CA GLY A 336 -1.81 49.89 -4.85
C GLY A 336 -2.15 49.89 -3.36
N LYS A 337 -3.44 49.75 -3.04
CA LYS A 337 -3.92 49.73 -1.65
C LYS A 337 -3.37 48.55 -0.83
N LEU A 338 -3.32 47.37 -1.45
CA LEU A 338 -2.89 46.12 -0.80
C LEU A 338 -1.54 45.61 -1.32
N ASN A 339 -1.25 45.83 -2.59
CA ASN A 339 -0.08 45.28 -3.25
C ASN A 339 0.69 46.37 -3.98
N THR A 340 2.01 46.20 -4.05
CA THR A 340 2.89 46.97 -4.92
C THR A 340 3.36 46.06 -6.04
N VAL A 341 3.32 46.55 -7.27
CA VAL A 341 3.84 45.85 -8.45
C VAL A 341 4.99 46.66 -9.05
N SER A 342 6.03 45.98 -9.51
CA SER A 342 7.15 46.58 -10.23
C SER A 342 7.52 45.77 -11.46
N TRP A 343 7.91 46.47 -12.53
CA TRP A 343 8.52 45.95 -13.75
C TRP A 343 9.98 46.41 -13.83
N ASN A 344 10.90 45.46 -13.92
CA ASN A 344 12.30 45.73 -14.20
C ASN A 344 12.60 45.46 -15.69
N PRO A 345 12.80 46.50 -16.52
CA PRO A 345 13.03 46.31 -17.96
C PRO A 345 14.39 45.67 -18.28
N GLN A 346 15.38 45.71 -17.37
CA GLN A 346 16.70 45.13 -17.61
C GLN A 346 16.69 43.61 -17.46
N THR A 347 16.00 43.12 -16.42
CA THR A 347 15.85 41.68 -16.15
C THR A 347 14.60 41.09 -16.79
N GLN A 348 13.73 41.96 -17.31
CA GLN A 348 12.40 41.65 -17.83
C GLN A 348 11.54 40.92 -16.79
N GLU A 349 11.61 41.37 -15.54
CA GLU A 349 10.95 40.73 -14.40
C GLU A 349 9.82 41.61 -13.89
N ILE A 350 8.63 41.01 -13.71
CA ILE A 350 7.52 41.58 -12.96
C ILE A 350 7.52 40.94 -11.58
N THR A 351 7.45 41.80 -10.55
CA THR A 351 7.38 41.35 -9.17
C THR A 351 6.21 42.03 -8.46
N LEU A 352 5.46 41.25 -7.69
CA LEU A 352 4.36 41.69 -6.85
C LEU A 352 4.70 41.47 -5.38
N TRP A 353 4.39 42.44 -4.53
CA TRP A 353 4.52 42.33 -3.08
C TRP A 353 3.21 42.70 -2.40
N THR A 354 2.93 42.05 -1.28
CA THR A 354 2.02 42.60 -0.28
C THR A 354 2.68 43.82 0.36
N ASN A 355 1.95 44.93 0.49
CA ASN A 355 2.50 46.14 1.10
C ASN A 355 3.02 45.86 2.53
N GLY A 356 4.27 46.23 2.81
CA GLY A 356 4.93 45.96 4.09
C GLY A 356 5.62 44.59 4.20
N SER A 357 5.50 43.72 3.20
CA SER A 357 6.27 42.47 3.11
C SER A 357 7.63 42.69 2.43
N SER A 358 8.67 42.07 2.98
CA SER A 358 9.97 41.93 2.31
C SER A 358 10.02 40.77 1.31
N SER A 359 9.17 39.76 1.49
CA SER A 359 9.10 38.60 0.60
C SER A 359 8.11 38.86 -0.55
N PRO A 360 8.49 38.57 -1.80
CA PRO A 360 7.63 38.77 -2.95
C PRO A 360 6.49 37.76 -2.96
N LYS A 361 5.30 38.24 -3.32
CA LYS A 361 4.10 37.42 -3.48
C LYS A 361 4.08 36.69 -4.82
N MET A 362 4.74 37.25 -5.82
CA MET A 362 4.83 36.71 -7.18
C MET A 362 6.08 37.25 -7.86
N ARG A 363 6.75 36.42 -8.66
CA ARG A 363 7.83 36.81 -9.55
C ARG A 363 7.66 36.11 -10.89
N VAL A 364 7.74 36.85 -11.99
CA VAL A 364 7.63 36.30 -13.34
C VAL A 364 8.57 37.04 -14.27
N LYS A 365 9.23 36.29 -15.15
CA LYS A 365 9.99 36.86 -16.26
C LYS A 365 9.11 36.89 -17.50
N TYR A 366 9.12 37.99 -18.23
CA TYR A 366 8.42 38.13 -19.50
C TYR A 366 9.42 38.34 -20.63
N PHE A 367 9.60 37.33 -21.48
CA PHE A 367 10.51 37.39 -22.63
C PHE A 367 9.82 36.78 -23.84
N ASP A 368 9.91 37.45 -24.99
CA ASP A 368 9.39 36.97 -26.28
C ASP A 368 7.90 36.59 -26.29
N GLY A 369 7.06 37.37 -25.59
CA GLY A 369 5.62 37.11 -25.51
C GLY A 369 5.20 36.04 -24.51
N GLU A 370 6.17 35.37 -23.86
CA GLU A 370 5.91 34.30 -22.91
C GLU A 370 6.21 34.70 -21.46
N TYR A 371 5.50 34.07 -20.53
CA TYR A 371 5.69 34.25 -19.09
C TYR A 371 6.37 33.02 -18.50
N GLN A 372 7.45 33.23 -17.75
CA GLN A 372 8.13 32.20 -16.98
C GLN A 372 8.08 32.56 -15.50
N ALA A 373 7.34 31.77 -14.71
CA ALA A 373 7.30 31.95 -13.26
C ALA A 373 8.67 31.72 -12.64
N LEU A 374 9.05 32.58 -11.69
CA LEU A 374 10.28 32.47 -10.93
C LEU A 374 9.98 32.07 -9.48
N PRO A 375 10.87 31.31 -8.81
CA PRO A 375 10.72 31.00 -7.40
C PRO A 375 10.66 32.28 -6.54
N ILE A 376 9.76 32.27 -5.56
CA ILE A 376 9.62 33.34 -4.56
C ILE A 376 10.30 33.02 -3.22
N GLY A 377 10.75 31.77 -3.05
CA GLY A 377 11.43 31.28 -1.86
C GLY A 377 11.89 29.82 -2.03
N ASP A 378 12.69 29.35 -1.07
CA ASP A 378 13.33 28.02 -1.09
C ASP A 378 12.78 27.08 0.00
N ILE A 379 11.75 27.53 0.74
CA ILE A 379 11.12 26.80 1.83
C ILE A 379 9.61 26.77 1.61
N ALA A 380 8.99 25.59 1.67
CA ALA A 380 7.58 25.40 1.34
C ALA A 380 6.63 26.24 2.22
N GLU A 381 6.93 26.35 3.50
CA GLU A 381 6.17 27.13 4.47
C GLU A 381 6.19 28.63 4.16
N GLU A 382 7.34 29.15 3.71
CA GLU A 382 7.48 30.55 3.31
C GLU A 382 6.68 30.83 2.03
N ILE A 383 6.77 29.93 1.05
CA ILE A 383 6.00 30.04 -0.20
C ILE A 383 4.50 30.03 0.11
N ALA A 384 4.04 29.15 1.01
CA ALA A 384 2.63 29.08 1.40
C ALA A 384 2.15 30.32 2.16
N ALA A 385 3.01 30.92 3.01
CA ALA A 385 2.66 32.09 3.80
C ALA A 385 2.66 33.39 2.97
N ASN A 386 3.61 33.53 2.04
CA ASN A 386 3.85 34.78 1.33
C ASN A 386 3.37 34.79 -0.12
N GLY A 387 3.17 33.62 -0.72
CA GLY A 387 2.78 33.46 -2.12
C GLY A 387 1.35 33.86 -2.44
N LEU A 388 0.96 33.63 -3.69
CA LEU A 388 -0.40 33.87 -4.15
C LEU A 388 -1.33 32.83 -3.56
N SER A 389 -2.38 33.28 -2.88
CA SER A 389 -3.49 32.43 -2.47
C SER A 389 -4.50 32.26 -3.62
N GLU A 390 -5.40 31.29 -3.48
CA GLU A 390 -6.51 31.13 -4.42
C GLU A 390 -7.41 32.37 -4.48
N VAL A 391 -7.60 33.02 -3.33
CA VAL A 391 -8.39 34.24 -3.20
C VAL A 391 -7.76 35.39 -4.00
N ASP A 392 -6.43 35.49 -4.01
CA ASP A 392 -5.72 36.49 -4.82
C ASP A 392 -5.96 36.27 -6.31
N VAL A 393 -5.84 35.02 -6.78
CA VAL A 393 -6.04 34.68 -8.19
C VAL A 393 -7.45 35.05 -8.64
N GLN A 394 -8.47 34.66 -7.86
CA GLN A 394 -9.86 35.00 -8.14
C GLN A 394 -10.08 36.51 -8.17
N HIS A 395 -9.47 37.26 -7.25
CA HIS A 395 -9.56 38.71 -7.24
C HIS A 395 -8.98 39.33 -8.52
N PHE A 396 -7.79 38.90 -8.96
CA PHE A 396 -7.18 39.41 -10.19
C PHE A 396 -7.99 39.05 -11.44
N GLN A 397 -8.55 37.84 -11.50
CA GLN A 397 -9.43 37.42 -12.59
C GLN A 397 -10.70 38.27 -12.66
N GLN A 398 -11.29 38.66 -11.52
CA GLN A 398 -12.48 39.52 -11.48
C GLN A 398 -12.23 40.92 -12.03
N ILE A 399 -11.05 41.51 -11.79
CA ILE A 399 -10.73 42.86 -12.28
C ILE A 399 -10.16 42.88 -13.71
N ALA A 400 -9.78 41.72 -14.26
CA ALA A 400 -9.15 41.61 -15.57
C ALA A 400 -9.97 42.24 -16.71
N PRO A 401 -11.31 42.02 -16.82
CA PRO A 401 -12.10 42.62 -17.89
C PRO A 401 -12.04 44.15 -17.93
N SER A 402 -12.03 44.80 -16.76
CA SER A 402 -11.93 46.26 -16.67
C SER A 402 -10.57 46.79 -17.11
N ILE A 403 -9.50 46.05 -16.82
CA ILE A 403 -8.13 46.39 -17.27
C ILE A 403 -8.04 46.28 -18.79
N TYR A 404 -8.50 45.16 -19.37
CA TYR A 404 -8.46 44.97 -20.82
C TYR A 404 -9.35 45.94 -21.58
N ALA A 405 -10.51 46.32 -21.02
CA ALA A 405 -11.37 47.35 -21.60
C ALA A 405 -10.68 48.72 -21.65
N ARG A 406 -9.89 49.09 -20.64
CA ARG A 406 -9.09 50.34 -20.65
C ARG A 406 -8.02 50.32 -21.72
N ILE A 407 -7.34 49.18 -21.92
CA ILE A 407 -6.33 49.02 -22.97
C ILE A 407 -6.97 49.16 -24.36
N ALA A 408 -8.12 48.50 -24.57
CA ALA A 408 -8.88 48.59 -25.81
C ALA A 408 -9.44 50.01 -26.06
N GLY A 409 -9.91 50.71 -25.02
CA GLY A 409 -10.41 52.08 -25.09
C GLY A 409 -9.32 53.14 -25.29
N ASN A 410 -8.08 52.88 -24.87
CA ASN A 410 -6.95 53.78 -25.07
C ASN A 410 -6.43 53.85 -26.52
N GLN A 411 -7.04 53.13 -27.47
CA GLN A 411 -6.86 53.41 -28.92
C GLN A 411 -7.86 54.43 -29.51
N SER A 412 -8.80 54.96 -28.73
CA SER A 412 -9.61 56.09 -29.17
C SER A 412 -10.26 56.81 -28.01
N ILE A 413 -9.85 58.06 -27.76
CA ILE A 413 -10.67 59.27 -27.57
C ILE A 413 -9.86 60.30 -26.78
N LYS A 414 -9.42 61.36 -27.49
CA LYS A 414 -9.40 62.71 -26.92
C LYS A 414 -10.86 63.13 -26.77
N ALA A 415 -11.35 63.26 -25.54
CA ALA A 415 -12.47 64.12 -25.22
C ALA A 415 -12.42 64.50 -23.73
N ASP A 416 -12.61 65.79 -23.52
CA ASP A 416 -12.54 66.58 -22.31
C ASP A 416 -13.33 66.08 -21.08
N ASN A 417 -12.77 66.46 -19.92
CA ASN A 417 -13.39 66.99 -18.70
C ASN A 417 -14.49 66.21 -17.93
N ASN A 418 -14.23 66.13 -16.62
CA ASN A 418 -15.15 65.98 -15.47
C ASN A 418 -15.81 64.62 -15.19
N MET A 419 -15.36 64.00 -14.08
CA MET A 419 -16.14 63.59 -12.88
C MET A 419 -15.20 62.73 -12.00
N GLU A 420 -14.56 63.28 -10.96
CA GLU A 420 -15.05 63.37 -9.58
C GLU A 420 -15.97 62.22 -9.10
N ASN A 421 -15.49 61.55 -8.03
CA ASN A 421 -16.21 60.86 -6.95
C ASN A 421 -17.13 59.66 -7.27
N ASN A 422 -16.75 58.46 -6.82
CA ASN A 422 -17.30 57.82 -5.59
C ASN A 422 -17.00 56.31 -5.47
N TYR A 423 -16.65 55.92 -4.23
CA TYR A 423 -16.53 54.59 -3.59
C TYR A 423 -15.35 53.67 -3.89
#